data_AF-A0A7S2LT08-F1
#
_entry.id   AF-A0A7S2LT08-F1
#
_cell.length_a   1.000
_cell.length_b   1.000
_cell.length_c   1.000
_cell.angle_alpha   90.00
_cell.angle_beta   90.00
_cell.angle_gamma   90.00
#
_symmetry.space_group_name_H-M   'P 1'
#
loop_
_entity.id
_entity.type
_entity.pdbx_description
1 polymer ?
#
loop_
_entity_poly.entity_id
_entity_poly.type
_entity_poly.pdbx_seq_one_letter_code
_entity_poly.pdbx_strand_id
1 'polypeptide(L)'
;DIEDIELHAEKMGNKQIRCSSVDNYQGEECDIIVISLVRSNKYGGIGFLKEEQRVNVLLSRAKHGMFIVGNAATLRSSSKGNHVWKPLLDMFQSQGRIVKSFPTVCQLHPMDGTTYCRTVQEFRTHRPNGGCNRPCSARLECGHACPLMCHPTDQGHLITHKQCTEPC
;
A
#
# COMPACT_ATOMS: atom_id res chain seq x y z
N ASP A 1 -3.16 6.96 -10.03
CA ASP A 1 -3.39 5.82 -10.96
C ASP A 1 -2.11 4.98 -11.03
N ILE A 2 -1.94 4.09 -12.00
CA ILE A 2 -0.72 3.26 -12.14
C ILE A 2 0.51 4.15 -12.34
N GLU A 3 0.39 5.19 -13.18
CA GLU A 3 1.46 6.16 -13.47
C GLU A 3 1.90 6.90 -12.20
N ASP A 4 0.95 7.32 -11.35
CA ASP A 4 1.27 7.93 -10.06
C ASP A 4 2.08 6.98 -9.15
N ILE A 5 1.75 5.69 -9.13
CA ILE A 5 2.43 4.69 -8.29
C ILE A 5 3.87 4.50 -8.78
N GLU A 6 4.05 4.37 -10.10
CA GLU A 6 5.37 4.21 -10.71
C GLU A 6 6.24 5.45 -10.49
N LEU A 7 5.69 6.64 -10.74
CA LEU A 7 6.37 7.91 -10.47
C LEU A 7 6.77 8.06 -8.99
N HIS A 8 5.90 7.63 -8.07
CA HIS A 8 6.19 7.68 -6.64
C HIS A 8 7.28 6.67 -6.25
N ALA A 9 7.24 5.46 -6.82
CA ALA A 9 8.26 4.44 -6.62
C ALA A 9 9.64 4.90 -7.13
N GLU A 10 9.70 5.55 -8.30
CA GLU A 10 10.92 6.16 -8.84
C GLU A 10 11.47 7.25 -7.91
N LYS A 11 10.61 8.15 -7.41
CA LYS A 11 11.00 9.18 -6.43
C LYS A 11 11.55 8.59 -5.14
N MET A 12 11.06 7.42 -4.74
CA MET A 12 11.59 6.68 -3.59
C MET A 12 12.87 5.90 -3.89
N GLY A 13 13.39 5.95 -5.13
CA GLY A 13 14.55 5.16 -5.56
C GLY A 13 14.25 3.66 -5.72
N ASN A 14 12.99 3.25 -5.62
CA ASN A 14 12.56 1.86 -5.65
C ASN A 14 12.15 1.43 -7.06
N LYS A 15 13.14 1.22 -7.93
CA LYS A 15 12.93 0.74 -9.32
C LYS A 15 12.37 -0.70 -9.41
N GLN A 16 12.18 -1.39 -8.29
CA GLN A 16 11.69 -2.77 -8.23
C GLN A 16 10.17 -2.88 -8.06
N ILE A 17 9.48 -1.77 -7.77
CA ILE A 17 8.01 -1.77 -7.65
C ILE A 17 7.42 -1.69 -9.07
N ARG A 18 6.65 -2.71 -9.44
CA ARG A 18 5.92 -2.78 -10.71
C ARG A 18 4.43 -2.69 -10.42
N CYS A 19 3.70 -1.91 -11.20
CA CYS A 19 2.24 -1.79 -11.06
C CYS A 19 1.58 -2.11 -12.40
N SER A 20 0.60 -3.02 -12.39
CA SER A 20 -0.08 -3.44 -13.62
C SER A 20 -1.49 -3.92 -13.31
N SER A 21 -2.35 -3.93 -14.33
CA SER A 21 -3.64 -4.60 -14.23
C SER A 21 -3.46 -6.12 -14.26
N VAL A 22 -4.44 -6.86 -13.76
CA VAL A 22 -4.40 -8.34 -13.73
C VAL A 22 -4.23 -8.93 -15.13
N ASP A 23 -4.88 -8.33 -16.12
CA ASP A 23 -4.87 -8.82 -17.51
C ASP A 23 -3.48 -8.68 -18.15
N ASN A 24 -2.75 -7.64 -17.78
CA ASN A 24 -1.40 -7.38 -18.29
C ASN A 24 -0.29 -8.11 -17.50
N TYR A 25 -0.66 -8.91 -16.51
CA TYR A 25 0.28 -9.60 -15.60
C TYR A 25 0.26 -11.13 -15.80
N GLN A 26 -0.11 -11.59 -16.99
CA GLN A 26 -0.20 -13.02 -17.30
C GLN A 26 1.20 -13.60 -17.61
N GLY A 27 1.57 -14.68 -16.92
CA GLY A 27 2.84 -15.41 -17.17
C GLY A 27 4.03 -14.92 -16.33
N GLU A 28 3.83 -13.88 -15.53
CA GLU A 28 4.83 -13.36 -14.60
C GLU A 28 4.53 -13.78 -13.16
N GLU A 29 5.55 -13.76 -12.30
CA GLU A 29 5.45 -14.04 -10.87
C GLU A 29 6.27 -13.01 -10.08
N CYS A 30 5.84 -12.71 -8.86
CA CYS A 30 6.54 -11.81 -7.94
C CYS A 30 6.66 -12.44 -6.56
N ASP A 31 7.72 -12.11 -5.83
CA ASP A 31 7.94 -12.60 -4.48
C ASP A 31 6.81 -12.15 -3.54
N ILE A 32 6.45 -10.87 -3.62
CA ILE A 32 5.37 -10.26 -2.85
C ILE A 32 4.43 -9.53 -3.80
N ILE A 33 3.12 -9.73 -3.63
CA ILE A 33 2.09 -9.05 -4.42
C ILE A 33 1.10 -8.33 -3.53
N VAL A 34 0.79 -7.09 -3.89
CA VAL A 34 -0.28 -6.29 -3.28
C VAL A 34 -1.37 -6.08 -4.32
N ILE A 35 -2.58 -6.50 -3.97
CA ILE A 35 -3.73 -6.58 -4.89
C ILE A 35 -4.79 -5.60 -4.41
N SER A 36 -5.12 -4.62 -5.25
CA SER A 36 -6.27 -3.75 -5.02
C SER A 36 -7.47 -4.27 -5.79
N LEU A 37 -8.54 -4.64 -5.09
CA LEU A 37 -9.77 -5.11 -5.73
C LEU A 37 -10.66 -3.98 -6.23
N VAL A 38 -10.43 -2.74 -5.76
CA VAL A 38 -11.10 -1.48 -6.15
C VAL A 38 -12.61 -1.40 -5.85
N ARG A 39 -13.36 -2.50 -6.05
CA ARG A 39 -14.82 -2.53 -5.98
C ARG A 39 -15.30 -2.45 -4.54
N SER A 40 -16.05 -1.39 -4.25
CA SER A 40 -16.68 -1.14 -2.96
C SER A 40 -18.04 -0.49 -3.18
N ASN A 41 -19.12 -1.24 -3.00
CA ASN A 41 -20.51 -0.77 -3.16
C ASN A 41 -21.51 -1.68 -2.42
N LYS A 42 -22.71 -1.14 -2.16
CA LYS A 42 -23.78 -1.86 -1.45
C LYS A 42 -24.50 -2.92 -2.31
N TYR A 43 -24.46 -2.78 -3.64
CA TYR A 43 -25.21 -3.62 -4.57
C TYR A 43 -24.47 -4.92 -4.98
N GLY A 44 -23.27 -5.17 -4.45
CA GLY A 44 -22.49 -6.39 -4.76
C GLY A 44 -21.91 -6.43 -6.18
N GLY A 45 -21.77 -5.27 -6.83
CA GLY A 45 -21.26 -5.16 -8.20
C GLY A 45 -19.74 -5.26 -8.25
N ILE A 46 -19.21 -6.42 -8.63
CA ILE A 46 -17.76 -6.72 -8.61
C ILE A 46 -17.07 -6.65 -9.98
N GLY A 47 -17.81 -6.35 -11.06
CA GLY A 47 -17.23 -6.19 -12.39
C GLY A 47 -16.54 -7.46 -12.90
N PHE A 48 -15.27 -7.33 -13.31
CA PHE A 48 -14.44 -8.42 -13.83
C PHE A 48 -14.05 -9.45 -12.76
N LEU A 49 -14.16 -9.12 -11.46
CA LEU A 49 -13.83 -10.05 -10.37
C LEU A 49 -14.78 -11.25 -10.28
N LYS A 50 -15.87 -11.28 -11.06
CA LYS A 50 -16.76 -12.45 -11.19
C LYS A 50 -16.14 -13.56 -12.05
N GLU A 51 -15.11 -13.27 -12.83
CA GLU A 51 -14.49 -14.21 -13.76
C GLU A 51 -13.46 -15.07 -13.02
N GLU A 52 -13.78 -16.33 -12.77
CA GLU A 52 -12.95 -17.24 -11.98
C GLU A 52 -11.51 -17.36 -12.51
N GLN A 53 -11.36 -17.41 -13.83
CA GLN A 53 -10.07 -17.51 -14.51
C GLN A 53 -9.14 -16.35 -14.13
N ARG A 54 -9.68 -15.13 -14.02
CA ARG A 54 -8.92 -13.95 -13.60
C ARG A 54 -8.56 -14.00 -12.13
N VAL A 55 -9.46 -14.52 -11.28
CA VAL A 55 -9.17 -14.70 -9.85
C VAL A 55 -8.07 -15.74 -9.64
N ASN A 56 -8.10 -16.86 -10.38
CA ASN A 56 -7.05 -17.88 -10.33
C ASN A 56 -5.70 -17.34 -10.79
N VAL A 57 -5.70 -16.58 -11.90
CA VAL A 57 -4.51 -15.87 -12.36
C VAL A 57 -4.00 -14.93 -11.28
N LEU A 58 -4.86 -14.15 -10.63
CA LEU A 58 -4.50 -13.18 -9.59
C LEU A 58 -3.93 -13.84 -8.33
N LEU A 59 -4.51 -14.95 -7.87
CA LEU A 59 -4.10 -15.63 -6.63
C LEU A 59 -2.84 -16.50 -6.79
N SER A 60 -2.43 -16.82 -8.01
CA SER A 60 -1.28 -17.70 -8.30
C SER A 60 0.05 -16.97 -8.53
N ARG A 61 0.06 -15.63 -8.53
CA ARG A 61 1.26 -14.85 -8.92
C ARG A 61 2.29 -14.69 -7.80
N ALA A 62 1.88 -14.84 -6.54
CA ALA A 62 2.72 -14.55 -5.39
C ALA A 62 3.53 -15.78 -4.96
N LYS A 63 4.86 -15.66 -4.89
CA LYS A 63 5.74 -16.76 -4.44
C LYS A 63 5.87 -16.87 -2.92
N HIS A 64 5.92 -15.73 -2.22
CA HIS A 64 6.16 -15.69 -0.77
C HIS A 64 5.04 -15.01 0.01
N GLY A 65 4.43 -13.95 -0.54
CA GLY A 65 3.42 -13.20 0.18
C GLY A 65 2.40 -12.51 -0.71
N MET A 66 1.15 -12.52 -0.28
CA MET A 66 0.05 -11.84 -0.96
C MET A 66 -0.76 -11.01 0.03
N PHE A 67 -0.99 -9.75 -0.31
CA PHE A 67 -1.83 -8.83 0.44
C PHE A 67 -2.98 -8.35 -0.44
N ILE A 68 -4.22 -8.53 0.02
CA ILE A 68 -5.41 -8.15 -0.73
C ILE A 68 -6.12 -7.00 -0.01
N VAL A 69 -6.29 -5.88 -0.72
CA VAL A 69 -7.03 -4.71 -0.25
C VAL A 69 -8.35 -4.64 -1.01
N GLY A 70 -9.46 -4.74 -0.28
CA GLY A 70 -10.78 -4.72 -0.88
C GLY A 70 -11.92 -4.69 0.13
N ASN A 71 -13.15 -4.62 -0.39
CA ASN A 71 -14.36 -4.62 0.44
C ASN A 71 -14.97 -6.02 0.49
N ALA A 72 -14.73 -6.74 1.58
CA ALA A 72 -15.27 -8.08 1.79
C ALA A 72 -16.81 -8.12 1.75
N ALA A 73 -17.50 -7.08 2.24
CA ALA A 73 -18.97 -7.04 2.21
C ALA A 73 -19.49 -6.96 0.76
N THR A 74 -18.87 -6.14 -0.08
CA THR A 74 -19.22 -6.06 -1.52
C THR A 74 -19.00 -7.39 -2.23
N LEU A 75 -17.90 -8.08 -1.97
CA LEU A 75 -17.58 -9.37 -2.58
C LEU A 75 -18.56 -10.47 -2.14
N ARG A 76 -18.86 -10.54 -0.84
CA ARG A 76 -19.82 -11.52 -0.27
C ARG A 76 -21.24 -11.32 -0.79
N SER A 77 -21.65 -10.07 -1.02
CA SER A 77 -22.97 -9.74 -1.55
C SER A 77 -23.09 -9.94 -3.06
N SER A 78 -22.01 -10.27 -3.77
CA SER A 78 -22.07 -10.47 -5.21
C SER A 78 -22.75 -11.78 -5.57
N SER A 79 -23.83 -11.73 -6.36
CA SER A 79 -24.50 -12.93 -6.86
C SER A 79 -23.67 -13.68 -7.92
N LYS A 80 -22.91 -12.95 -8.74
CA LYS A 80 -22.18 -13.53 -9.90
C LYS A 80 -20.81 -14.12 -9.56
N GLY A 81 -20.24 -13.79 -8.41
CA GLY A 81 -18.93 -14.31 -7.97
C GLY A 81 -18.95 -14.98 -6.59
N ASN A 82 -20.13 -15.25 -6.04
CA ASN A 82 -20.28 -15.83 -4.70
C ASN A 82 -19.56 -17.18 -4.53
N HIS A 83 -19.59 -18.04 -5.55
CA HIS A 83 -19.02 -19.38 -5.52
C HIS A 83 -17.50 -19.37 -5.38
N VAL A 84 -16.81 -18.32 -5.85
CA VAL A 84 -15.37 -18.12 -5.59
C VAL A 84 -15.14 -17.30 -4.33
N TRP A 85 -15.73 -16.11 -4.25
CA TRP A 85 -15.36 -15.14 -3.22
C TRP A 85 -15.85 -15.49 -1.82
N LYS A 86 -17.02 -16.15 -1.67
CA LYS A 86 -17.48 -16.53 -0.33
C LYS A 86 -16.56 -17.60 0.28
N PRO A 87 -16.30 -18.75 -0.37
CA PRO A 87 -15.39 -19.75 0.20
C PRO A 87 -13.98 -19.19 0.45
N LEU A 88 -13.46 -18.37 -0.47
CA LEU A 88 -12.16 -17.73 -0.32
C LEU A 88 -12.10 -16.82 0.91
N LEU A 89 -13.10 -15.96 1.10
CA LEU A 89 -13.18 -15.06 2.25
C LEU A 89 -13.49 -15.80 3.55
N ASP A 90 -14.24 -16.90 3.50
CA ASP A 90 -14.51 -17.76 4.67
C ASP A 90 -13.23 -18.46 5.13
N MET A 91 -12.44 -18.98 4.18
CA MET A 91 -11.12 -19.53 4.47
C MET A 91 -10.22 -18.47 5.12
N PHE A 92 -10.08 -17.28 4.52
CA PHE A 92 -9.28 -16.20 5.10
C PHE A 92 -9.78 -15.78 6.49
N GLN A 93 -11.09 -15.71 6.69
CA GLN A 93 -11.68 -15.37 7.98
C GLN A 93 -11.38 -16.44 9.04
N SER A 94 -11.52 -17.72 8.70
CA SER A 94 -11.26 -18.85 9.61
C SER A 94 -9.80 -18.90 10.07
N GLN A 95 -8.88 -18.39 9.24
CA GLN A 95 -7.45 -18.31 9.53
C GLN A 95 -7.03 -16.97 10.18
N GLY A 96 -7.99 -16.10 10.50
CA GLY A 96 -7.71 -14.78 11.08
C GLY A 96 -6.96 -13.83 10.13
N ARG A 97 -7.05 -14.04 8.82
CA ARG A 97 -6.32 -13.27 7.79
C ARG A 97 -7.08 -12.06 7.26
N ILE A 98 -8.30 -11.82 7.74
CA ILE A 98 -9.06 -10.60 7.42
C ILE A 98 -8.88 -9.59 8.54
N VAL A 99 -8.15 -8.51 8.23
CA VAL A 99 -7.91 -7.39 9.15
C VAL A 99 -8.61 -6.11 8.67
N LYS A 100 -9.02 -5.26 9.61
CA LYS A 100 -9.69 -3.98 9.31
C LYS A 100 -8.74 -2.78 9.32
N SER A 101 -7.47 -3.02 9.62
CA SER A 101 -6.44 -1.99 9.76
C SER A 101 -5.15 -2.47 9.13
N PHE A 102 -4.42 -1.56 8.50
CA PHE A 102 -3.11 -1.81 7.94
C PHE A 102 -2.03 -1.52 8.99
N PRO A 103 -1.16 -2.49 9.35
CA PRO A 103 -0.07 -2.25 10.27
C PRO A 103 1.02 -1.39 9.60
N THR A 104 1.54 -0.42 10.34
CA THR A 104 2.60 0.49 9.88
C THR A 104 3.70 0.60 10.92
N VAL A 105 4.94 0.63 10.47
CA VAL A 105 6.12 0.81 11.32
C VAL A 105 7.02 1.88 10.72
N CYS A 106 7.69 2.66 11.58
CA CYS A 106 8.75 3.53 11.11
C CYS A 106 10.04 2.73 10.96
N GLN A 107 10.56 2.64 9.73
CA GLN A 107 11.78 1.88 9.45
C GLN A 107 13.04 2.50 10.08
N LEU A 108 13.03 3.81 10.33
CA LEU A 108 14.12 4.55 10.97
C LEU A 108 14.05 4.50 12.51
N HIS A 109 12.85 4.28 13.05
CA HIS A 109 12.59 4.22 14.49
C HIS A 109 11.77 2.97 14.83
N PRO A 110 12.33 1.76 14.66
CA PRO A 110 11.59 0.51 14.86
C PRO A 110 11.11 0.33 16.31
N MET A 111 11.76 0.99 17.27
CA MET A 111 11.40 0.99 18.69
C MET A 111 10.08 1.72 18.99
N ASP A 112 9.57 2.54 18.06
CA ASP A 112 8.26 3.19 18.21
C ASP A 112 7.08 2.21 18.06
N GLY A 113 7.36 0.97 17.67
CA GLY A 113 6.37 -0.09 17.56
C GLY A 113 5.44 0.05 16.36
N THR A 114 4.47 -0.86 16.31
CA THR A 114 3.49 -0.96 15.21
C THR A 114 2.28 -0.08 15.49
N THR A 115 1.90 0.73 14.51
CA THR A 115 0.66 1.51 14.52
C THR A 115 -0.31 0.95 13.49
N TYR A 116 -1.56 0.73 13.89
CA TYR A 116 -2.59 0.15 13.00
C TYR A 116 -3.49 1.25 12.46
N CYS A 117 -3.43 1.50 11.16
CA CYS A 117 -4.20 2.56 10.50
C CYS A 117 -5.40 1.98 9.76
N ARG A 118 -6.60 2.48 10.05
CA ARG A 118 -7.85 2.08 9.39
C ARG A 118 -8.26 3.05 8.29
N THR A 119 -7.85 4.31 8.44
CA THR A 119 -8.20 5.39 7.51
C THR A 119 -6.96 6.04 6.94
N VAL A 120 -7.13 6.71 5.79
CA VAL A 120 -6.06 7.52 5.20
C VAL A 120 -5.64 8.64 6.15
N GLN A 121 -6.59 9.21 6.90
CA GLN A 121 -6.29 10.26 7.86
C GLN A 121 -5.42 9.76 9.01
N GLU A 122 -5.74 8.60 9.59
CA GLU A 122 -4.88 7.96 10.61
C GLU A 122 -3.48 7.68 10.04
N PHE A 123 -3.37 7.20 8.80
CA PHE A 123 -2.08 6.99 8.17
C PHE A 123 -1.29 8.30 8.05
N ARG A 124 -1.92 9.38 7.56
CA ARG A 124 -1.28 10.69 7.43
C ARG A 124 -0.89 11.30 8.77
N THR A 125 -1.69 11.09 9.81
CA THR A 125 -1.39 11.59 11.15
C THR A 125 -0.26 10.80 11.82
N HIS A 126 -0.17 9.50 11.62
CA HIS A 126 0.89 8.67 12.22
C HIS A 126 2.18 8.62 11.39
N ARG A 127 2.06 8.84 10.07
CA ARG A 127 3.14 8.74 9.08
C ARG A 127 3.16 9.94 8.11
N PRO A 128 3.22 11.18 8.60
CA PRO A 128 3.03 12.39 7.77
C PRO A 128 4.01 12.50 6.59
N ASN A 129 5.27 12.11 6.80
CA ASN A 129 6.30 12.08 5.76
C ASN A 129 6.81 10.65 5.48
N GLY A 130 5.99 9.64 5.77
CA GLY A 130 6.33 8.22 5.60
C GLY A 130 7.12 7.60 6.75
N GLY A 131 7.73 8.39 7.63
CA GLY A 131 8.32 7.93 8.91
C GLY A 131 7.41 8.25 10.11
N CYS A 132 7.95 8.25 11.32
CA CYS A 132 7.18 8.56 12.54
C CYS A 132 6.93 10.06 12.74
N ASN A 133 6.28 10.43 13.85
CA ASN A 133 5.99 11.82 14.22
C ASN A 133 7.15 12.56 14.92
N ARG A 134 8.34 11.97 14.97
CA ARG A 134 9.52 12.66 15.48
C ARG A 134 10.00 13.68 14.44
N PRO A 135 10.35 14.91 14.83
CA PRO A 135 11.02 15.85 13.92
C PRO A 135 12.28 15.24 13.31
N CYS A 136 12.57 15.54 12.05
CA CYS A 136 13.85 15.14 11.45
C CYS A 136 15.00 15.90 12.13
N SER A 137 16.08 15.19 12.51
CA SER A 137 17.23 15.78 13.20
C SER A 137 18.33 16.28 12.26
N ALA A 138 18.14 16.17 10.95
CA ALA A 138 19.15 16.56 9.97
C ALA A 138 19.22 18.07 9.78
N ARG A 139 20.42 18.55 9.42
CA ARG A 139 20.64 19.90 8.89
C ARG A 139 20.87 19.83 7.38
N LEU A 140 20.28 20.78 6.68
CA LEU A 140 20.44 20.99 5.24
C LEU A 140 21.82 21.58 4.95
N GLU A 141 22.27 21.50 3.69
CA GLU A 141 23.57 22.07 3.28
C GLU A 141 23.64 23.59 3.50
N CYS A 142 22.51 24.30 3.37
CA CYS A 142 22.38 25.71 3.71
C CYS A 142 22.45 26.02 5.21
N GLY A 143 22.59 25.01 6.08
CA GLY A 143 22.71 25.15 7.54
C GLY A 143 21.39 25.13 8.31
N HIS A 144 20.25 25.29 7.63
CA HIS A 144 18.91 25.23 8.24
C HIS A 144 18.56 23.82 8.71
N ALA A 145 17.69 23.72 9.72
CA ALA A 145 17.12 22.44 10.16
C ALA A 145 16.13 21.92 9.11
N CYS A 146 16.09 20.60 8.90
CA CYS A 146 15.07 19.99 8.06
C CYS A 146 13.66 20.29 8.62
N PRO A 147 12.72 20.86 7.83
CA PRO A 147 11.40 21.21 8.32
C PRO A 147 10.42 20.03 8.41
N LEU A 148 10.83 18.84 7.96
CA LEU A 148 9.97 17.65 7.89
C LEU A 148 9.97 16.83 9.18
N MET A 149 8.90 16.06 9.40
CA MET A 149 8.93 14.95 10.34
C MET A 149 9.72 13.79 9.74
N CYS A 150 10.12 12.82 10.56
CA CYS A 150 10.87 11.65 10.17
C CYS A 150 10.36 11.08 8.84
N HIS A 151 11.28 10.92 7.89
CA HIS A 151 10.99 10.53 6.52
C HIS A 151 12.04 9.52 6.02
N PRO A 152 11.64 8.36 5.49
CA PRO A 152 12.57 7.38 4.91
C PRO A 152 13.01 7.77 3.49
N THR A 153 12.22 8.60 2.81
CA THR A 153 12.54 9.17 1.49
C THR A 153 13.52 10.32 1.64
N ASP A 154 14.41 10.58 0.67
CA ASP A 154 15.33 11.72 0.71
C ASP A 154 16.22 11.78 1.98
N GLN A 155 16.81 10.66 2.41
CA GLN A 155 17.70 10.66 3.59
C GLN A 155 18.94 11.56 3.42
N GLY A 156 19.36 11.77 2.17
CA GLY A 156 20.41 12.75 1.82
C GLY A 156 19.96 14.20 1.83
N HIS A 157 18.67 14.48 2.06
CA HIS A 157 18.08 15.83 2.13
C HIS A 157 18.34 16.70 0.90
N LEU A 158 18.57 16.09 -0.28
CA LEU A 158 18.89 16.81 -1.51
C LEU A 158 17.65 17.50 -2.08
N ILE A 159 16.50 16.84 -2.01
CA ILE A 159 15.22 17.40 -2.49
C ILE A 159 14.74 18.46 -1.51
N THR A 160 14.75 18.11 -0.21
CA THR A 160 14.32 19.01 0.86
C THR A 160 15.17 20.28 0.90
N HIS A 161 16.48 20.18 0.69
CA HIS A 161 17.37 21.33 0.58
C HIS A 161 16.98 22.26 -0.59
N LYS A 162 16.73 21.71 -1.78
CA LYS A 162 16.29 22.50 -2.96
C LYS A 162 14.96 23.23 -2.75
N GLN A 163 14.16 22.81 -1.78
CA GLN A 163 12.87 23.40 -1.42
C GLN A 163 12.97 24.37 -0.23
N CYS A 164 14.16 24.57 0.35
CA CYS A 164 14.37 25.51 1.43
C CYS A 164 14.19 26.94 0.93
N THR A 165 13.25 27.68 1.55
CA THR A 165 12.96 29.09 1.24
C THR A 165 13.41 30.06 2.34
N GLU A 166 14.03 29.54 3.41
CA GLU A 166 14.56 30.37 4.49
C GLU A 166 15.77 31.20 4.02
N PRO A 167 15.89 32.47 4.47
CA PRO A 167 17.01 33.33 4.11
C PRO A 167 18.31 32.77 4.72
N CYS A 168 19.29 32.49 3.87
CA CYS A 168 20.60 31.94 4.23
C CYS A 168 21.60 33.04 4.60
#